data_AF-A0A4R8EI17-F1
#
_entry.id   AF-A0A4R8EI17-F1
#
_cell.length_a   1.000
_cell.length_b   1.000
_cell.length_c   1.000
_cell.angle_alpha   90.00
_cell.angle_beta   90.00
_cell.angle_gamma   90.00
#
_symmetry.space_group_name_H-M   'P 1'
#
loop_
_entity.id
_entity.type
_entity.pdbx_description
1 polymer ?
#
loop_
_entity_poly.entity_id
_entity_poly.type
_entity_poly.pdbx_seq_one_letter_code
_entity_poly.pdbx_strand_id
1 'polypeptide(L)'
;MYLTTLISYSQVQTEINNRQTLVGGRYLIVESREFKKGDYGIPEDVSIIKNDFVEIIKEEGDNITFQSVNTKQAKEAKVDIFEQTLPKYLFFYYAKQQFQRYKGVSVGMYTVPYKLRIAKNCDFEAALSLSTNLAFGIGTRDSQESWLDASVGIGVTSINLTKDNSDATENRTATALTLSFGTVFKFAKNANLGLFLGGDFLNKNDRKMNWIYNEKLWVGVGINVAFSNASTKKEADNSKSNIDNITEVAGKKAAIYAKKTSTGGTPAGGTPAGGTPAGGTPAGGTI
;
A
#
# COMPACT_ATOMS: atom_id res chain seq x y z
N MET A 1 2.21 -16.31 -31.33
CA MET A 1 1.45 -16.16 -30.08
C MET A 1 2.16 -15.10 -29.26
N TYR A 2 1.77 -13.83 -29.38
CA TYR A 2 2.39 -12.74 -28.65
C TYR A 2 1.79 -12.70 -27.25
N LEU A 3 2.59 -13.06 -26.25
CA LEU A 3 2.23 -12.93 -24.85
C LEU A 3 2.39 -11.45 -24.48
N THR A 4 1.36 -10.64 -24.71
CA THR A 4 1.33 -9.27 -24.22
C THR A 4 1.34 -9.34 -22.71
N THR A 5 2.49 -9.03 -22.11
CA THR A 5 2.64 -8.92 -20.66
C THR A 5 1.68 -7.83 -20.19
N LEU A 6 0.61 -8.22 -19.51
CA LEU A 6 -0.24 -7.31 -18.75
C LEU A 6 0.67 -6.65 -17.70
N ILE A 7 1.10 -5.43 -17.99
CA ILE A 7 1.76 -4.57 -17.03
C ILE A 7 0.77 -4.43 -15.88
N SER A 8 1.08 -5.06 -14.75
CA SER A 8 0.41 -4.81 -13.49
C SER A 8 0.62 -3.32 -13.20
N TYR A 9 -0.45 -2.53 -13.30
CA TYR A 9 -0.42 -1.14 -12.90
C TYR A 9 -0.06 -1.10 -11.41
N SER A 10 1.23 -0.90 -11.15
CA SER A 10 1.77 -0.54 -9.85
C SER A 10 1.02 0.69 -9.38
N GLN A 11 0.09 0.51 -8.45
CA GLN A 11 -0.70 1.58 -7.89
C GLN A 11 0.23 2.56 -7.18
N VAL A 12 0.41 3.75 -7.76
CA VAL A 12 1.13 4.85 -7.11
C VAL A 12 0.24 5.32 -5.96
N GLN A 13 0.62 4.97 -4.72
CA GLN A 13 -0.03 5.47 -3.52
C GLN A 13 0.43 6.89 -3.26
N THR A 14 -0.44 7.88 -3.51
CA THR A 14 -0.31 9.20 -2.90
C THR A 14 -1.16 9.23 -1.62
N GLU A 15 -0.50 9.31 -0.47
CA GLU A 15 -1.16 9.58 0.82
C GLU A 15 -1.48 11.08 0.93
N ILE A 16 -2.77 11.44 0.82
CA ILE A 16 -3.26 12.77 1.17
C ILE A 16 -4.52 12.60 2.03
N ASN A 17 -4.51 13.12 3.25
CA ASN A 17 -5.66 13.17 4.17
C ASN A 17 -6.34 11.81 4.49
N ASN A 18 -5.56 10.76 4.76
CA ASN A 18 -6.05 9.42 5.14
C ASN A 18 -6.99 8.74 4.11
N ARG A 19 -7.09 9.26 2.88
CA ARG A 19 -7.77 8.61 1.75
C ARG A 19 -6.78 8.53 0.59
N GLN A 20 -6.27 7.34 0.32
CA GLN A 20 -5.36 7.11 -0.81
C GLN A 20 -6.12 7.35 -2.12
N THR A 21 -5.90 8.50 -2.76
CA THR A 21 -6.39 8.73 -4.12
C THR A 21 -5.39 8.11 -5.07
N LEU A 22 -5.76 6.97 -5.65
CA LEU A 22 -4.96 6.33 -6.69
C LEU A 22 -5.35 6.96 -8.02
N VAL A 23 -4.61 7.98 -8.45
CA VAL A 23 -4.60 8.35 -9.88
C VAL A 23 -4.23 7.09 -10.68
N GLY A 24 -4.96 6.80 -11.76
CA GLY A 24 -4.89 5.51 -12.46
C GLY A 24 -5.60 4.34 -11.76
N GLY A 25 -6.31 4.62 -10.65
CA GLY A 25 -7.19 3.65 -9.99
C GLY A 25 -8.49 3.48 -10.75
N ARG A 26 -9.04 2.25 -10.77
CA ARG A 26 -10.36 1.95 -11.31
C ARG A 26 -11.42 2.12 -10.22
N TYR A 27 -12.53 2.78 -10.55
CA TYR A 27 -13.67 3.00 -9.66
C TYR A 27 -14.95 2.51 -10.34
N LEU A 28 -15.94 2.11 -9.55
CA LEU A 28 -17.28 1.71 -9.98
C LEU A 28 -18.28 2.76 -9.52
N ILE A 29 -19.06 3.30 -10.45
CA ILE A 29 -20.16 4.20 -10.10
C ILE A 29 -21.27 3.39 -9.42
N VAL A 30 -21.65 3.78 -8.20
CA VAL A 30 -22.65 3.04 -7.40
C VAL A 30 -24.08 3.52 -7.63
N GLU A 31 -24.26 4.71 -8.19
CA GLU A 31 -25.55 5.35 -8.45
C GLU A 31 -25.49 6.27 -9.67
N SER A 32 -26.55 6.29 -10.50
CA SER A 32 -26.63 7.15 -11.67
C SER A 32 -27.05 8.56 -11.27
N ARG A 33 -26.41 9.58 -11.86
CA ARG A 33 -26.74 10.98 -11.58
C ARG A 33 -26.36 11.87 -12.77
N GLU A 34 -27.18 12.88 -13.01
CA GLU A 34 -26.84 13.99 -13.89
C GLU A 34 -26.62 15.25 -13.06
N PHE A 35 -25.59 16.01 -13.44
CA PHE A 35 -25.24 17.30 -12.85
C PHE A 35 -25.22 18.34 -13.96
N LYS A 36 -25.76 19.52 -13.68
CA LYS A 36 -25.70 20.64 -14.59
C LYS A 36 -24.52 21.53 -14.25
N LYS A 37 -23.96 22.19 -15.26
CA LYS A 37 -22.94 23.22 -15.07
C LYS A 37 -23.39 24.24 -14.02
N GLY A 38 -22.54 24.48 -13.04
CA GLY A 38 -22.81 25.36 -11.90
C GLY A 38 -23.32 24.64 -10.65
N ASP A 39 -23.93 23.46 -10.77
CA ASP A 39 -24.32 22.65 -9.60
C ASP A 39 -23.07 22.33 -8.79
N TYR A 40 -23.06 22.64 -7.49
CA TYR A 40 -21.94 22.33 -6.60
C TYR A 40 -20.56 22.83 -7.10
N GLY A 41 -20.52 23.85 -7.96
CA GLY A 41 -19.28 24.34 -8.58
C GLY A 41 -18.74 23.49 -9.74
N ILE A 42 -19.55 22.62 -10.33
CA ILE A 42 -19.16 21.77 -11.46
C ILE A 42 -18.98 22.63 -12.73
N PRO A 43 -17.87 22.49 -13.48
CA PRO A 43 -17.54 23.37 -14.62
C PRO A 43 -18.34 23.08 -15.90
N GLU A 44 -18.93 21.89 -16.03
CA GLU A 44 -19.62 21.38 -17.22
C GLU A 44 -20.76 20.42 -16.86
N ASP A 45 -21.62 20.09 -17.83
CA ASP A 45 -22.65 19.08 -17.61
C ASP A 45 -22.00 17.69 -17.49
N VAL A 46 -22.33 16.95 -16.43
CA VAL A 46 -21.73 15.65 -16.11
C VAL A 46 -22.83 14.62 -15.95
N SER A 47 -22.67 13.45 -16.58
CA SER A 47 -23.56 12.31 -16.41
C SER A 47 -22.76 11.08 -16.03
N ILE A 48 -23.06 10.54 -14.85
CA ILE A 48 -22.51 9.28 -14.34
C ILE A 48 -23.61 8.22 -14.33
N ILE A 49 -23.25 7.00 -14.73
CA ILE A 49 -24.18 5.88 -14.88
C ILE A 49 -23.78 4.77 -13.91
N LYS A 50 -24.74 4.29 -13.11
CA LYS A 50 -24.54 3.16 -12.20
C LYS A 50 -23.95 1.95 -12.94
N ASN A 51 -22.97 1.33 -12.29
CA ASN A 51 -22.17 0.20 -12.75
C ASN A 51 -21.14 0.50 -13.86
N ASP A 52 -20.98 1.75 -14.29
CA ASP A 52 -19.87 2.10 -15.17
C ASP A 52 -18.55 2.12 -14.40
N PHE A 53 -17.49 1.71 -15.08
CA PHE A 53 -16.13 1.83 -14.58
C PHE A 53 -15.54 3.15 -15.04
N VAL A 54 -14.94 3.86 -14.10
CA VAL A 54 -14.22 5.10 -14.35
C VAL A 54 -12.80 5.01 -13.84
N GLU A 55 -11.91 5.79 -14.43
CA GLU A 55 -10.51 5.91 -14.03
C GLU A 55 -10.16 7.37 -13.80
N ILE A 56 -9.53 7.66 -12.66
CA ILE A 56 -9.06 9.01 -12.36
C ILE A 56 -7.86 9.31 -13.24
N ILE A 57 -7.98 10.30 -14.11
CA ILE A 57 -6.89 10.79 -14.97
C ILE A 57 -6.07 11.82 -14.19
N LYS A 58 -6.74 12.72 -13.47
CA LYS A 58 -6.11 13.88 -12.84
C LYS A 58 -6.85 14.31 -11.57
N GLU A 59 -6.09 14.85 -10.64
CA GLU A 59 -6.58 15.50 -9.42
C GLU A 59 -6.01 16.93 -9.37
N GLU A 60 -6.88 17.94 -9.34
CA GLU A 60 -6.49 19.36 -9.27
C GLU A 60 -7.29 20.09 -8.19
N GLY A 61 -6.61 20.44 -7.09
CA GLY A 61 -7.27 21.04 -5.94
C GLY A 61 -8.36 20.13 -5.38
N ASP A 62 -9.60 20.62 -5.38
CA ASP A 62 -10.78 19.87 -4.93
C ASP A 62 -11.53 19.16 -6.05
N ASN A 63 -10.95 19.05 -7.25
CA ASN A 63 -11.60 18.43 -8.41
C ASN A 63 -10.89 17.14 -8.85
N ILE A 64 -11.69 16.17 -9.29
CA ILE A 64 -11.27 14.92 -9.89
C ILE A 64 -11.74 14.91 -11.34
N THR A 65 -10.80 14.79 -12.27
CA THR A 65 -11.08 14.52 -13.68
C THR A 65 -10.92 13.02 -13.93
N PHE A 66 -11.95 12.40 -14.47
CA PHE A 66 -12.00 10.96 -14.72
C PHE A 66 -12.51 10.66 -16.12
N GLN A 67 -12.07 9.51 -16.65
CA GLN A 67 -12.61 8.94 -17.87
C GLN A 67 -13.64 7.87 -17.56
N SER A 68 -14.76 7.86 -18.28
CA SER A 68 -15.73 6.76 -18.26
C SER A 68 -15.64 5.96 -19.56
N VAL A 69 -15.78 4.64 -19.44
CA VAL A 69 -15.91 3.74 -20.60
C VAL A 69 -17.37 3.30 -20.67
N ASN A 70 -18.11 3.82 -21.66
CA ASN A 70 -19.51 3.45 -21.83
C ASN A 70 -19.63 2.00 -22.32
N THR A 71 -19.86 1.08 -21.38
CA THR A 71 -19.90 -0.37 -21.69
C THR A 71 -21.16 -0.78 -22.46
N LYS A 72 -22.23 0.02 -22.46
CA LYS A 72 -23.46 -0.30 -23.20
C LYS A 72 -23.28 -0.15 -24.72
N GLN A 73 -22.41 0.76 -25.15
CA GLN A 73 -22.09 0.96 -26.57
C GLN A 73 -20.95 0.07 -27.09
N ALA A 74 -20.27 -0.68 -26.21
CA ALA A 74 -19.17 -1.56 -26.59
C ALA A 74 -19.57 -2.70 -27.56
N LYS A 75 -20.88 -2.96 -27.77
CA LYS A 75 -21.37 -3.85 -28.82
C LYS A 75 -21.13 -3.31 -30.24
N GLU A 76 -20.89 -2.01 -30.40
CA GLU A 76 -20.77 -1.33 -31.69
C GLU A 76 -19.32 -0.94 -32.06
N ALA A 77 -18.32 -1.59 -31.44
CA ALA A 77 -16.89 -1.46 -31.73
C ALA A 77 -16.26 -0.06 -31.61
N LYS A 78 -17.04 0.99 -31.33
CA LYS A 78 -16.55 2.32 -30.97
C LYS A 78 -16.64 2.49 -29.46
N VAL A 79 -15.48 2.63 -28.83
CA VAL A 79 -15.38 2.98 -27.41
C VAL A 79 -15.19 4.49 -27.35
N ASP A 80 -16.27 5.21 -27.08
CA ASP A 80 -16.16 6.64 -26.79
C ASP A 80 -15.66 6.81 -25.34
N ILE A 81 -14.54 7.52 -25.21
CA ILE A 81 -13.94 7.88 -23.92
C ILE A 81 -14.36 9.33 -23.64
N PHE A 82 -15.05 9.55 -22.53
CA PHE A 82 -15.48 10.88 -22.10
C PHE A 82 -14.71 11.27 -20.84
N GLU A 83 -14.02 12.40 -20.90
CA GLU A 83 -13.45 13.05 -19.72
C GLU A 83 -14.52 13.91 -19.06
N GLN A 84 -14.65 13.80 -17.74
CA GLN A 84 -15.59 14.56 -16.94
C GLN A 84 -14.91 15.00 -15.65
N THR A 85 -15.29 16.18 -15.15
CA THR A 85 -14.73 16.72 -13.90
C THR A 85 -15.80 16.87 -12.82
N LEU A 86 -15.54 16.29 -11.63
CA LEU A 86 -16.40 16.44 -10.44
C LEU A 86 -15.60 16.93 -9.23
N PRO A 87 -16.22 17.70 -8.33
CA PRO A 87 -15.69 17.90 -6.99
C PRO A 87 -15.39 16.56 -6.32
N LYS A 88 -14.23 16.47 -5.65
CA LYS A 88 -13.67 15.27 -5.03
C LYS A 88 -14.66 14.59 -4.10
N TYR A 89 -15.37 15.38 -3.30
CA TYR A 89 -16.36 14.85 -2.36
C TYR A 89 -17.56 14.21 -3.07
N LEU A 90 -18.03 14.75 -4.19
CA LEU A 90 -19.09 14.16 -5.01
C LEU A 90 -18.60 12.90 -5.70
N PHE A 91 -17.40 12.94 -6.28
CA PHE A 91 -16.81 11.77 -6.93
C PHE A 91 -16.75 10.57 -5.97
N PHE A 92 -16.15 10.74 -4.79
CA PHE A 92 -16.05 9.63 -3.81
C PHE A 92 -17.37 9.29 -3.11
N TYR A 93 -18.40 10.13 -3.23
CA TYR A 93 -19.74 9.79 -2.78
C TYR A 93 -20.41 8.80 -3.77
N TYR A 94 -20.26 9.04 -5.07
CA TYR A 94 -20.91 8.24 -6.12
C TYR A 94 -20.03 7.15 -6.75
N ALA A 95 -18.72 7.13 -6.45
CA ALA A 95 -17.77 6.17 -7.00
C ALA A 95 -17.08 5.39 -5.88
N LYS A 96 -17.10 4.05 -6.00
CA LYS A 96 -16.40 3.14 -5.09
C LYS A 96 -15.15 2.61 -5.77
N GLN A 97 -14.01 2.68 -5.08
CA GLN A 97 -12.76 2.11 -5.59
C GLN A 97 -12.90 0.61 -5.84
N GLN A 98 -12.29 0.14 -6.95
CA GLN A 98 -12.26 -1.27 -7.32
C GLN A 98 -10.82 -1.73 -7.49
N PHE A 99 -10.47 -2.78 -6.77
CA PHE A 99 -9.18 -3.43 -6.82
C PHE A 99 -9.21 -4.66 -7.74
N GLN A 100 -8.05 -5.05 -8.26
CA GLN A 100 -7.90 -6.31 -8.98
C GLN A 100 -8.12 -7.48 -8.01
N ARG A 101 -8.72 -8.59 -8.47
CA ARG A 101 -8.88 -9.78 -7.62
C ARG A 101 -7.53 -10.42 -7.29
N TYR A 102 -6.60 -10.42 -8.25
CA TYR A 102 -5.22 -10.80 -8.01
C TYR A 102 -4.46 -9.62 -7.40
N LYS A 103 -3.83 -9.85 -6.25
CA LYS A 103 -3.12 -8.83 -5.46
C LYS A 103 -1.61 -8.83 -5.69
N GLY A 104 -1.13 -9.66 -6.61
CA GLY A 104 0.29 -9.83 -6.90
C GLY A 104 0.94 -10.96 -6.12
N VAL A 105 2.27 -10.97 -6.17
CA VAL A 105 3.13 -11.94 -5.47
C VAL A 105 3.81 -11.24 -4.31
N SER A 106 3.86 -11.90 -3.16
CA SER A 106 4.62 -11.44 -1.99
C SER A 106 5.54 -12.55 -1.50
N VAL A 107 6.59 -12.17 -0.77
CA VAL A 107 7.51 -13.09 -0.11
C VAL A 107 7.20 -13.07 1.39
N GLY A 108 7.13 -14.24 2.02
CA GLY A 108 6.85 -14.37 3.43
C GLY A 108 7.63 -15.49 4.11
N MET A 109 7.36 -15.65 5.40
CA MET A 109 7.80 -16.79 6.20
C MET A 109 6.61 -17.35 6.96
N TYR A 110 6.54 -18.67 7.10
CA TYR A 110 5.57 -19.34 7.96
C TYR A 110 6.20 -20.47 8.74
N THR A 111 5.50 -20.88 9.79
CA THR A 111 5.81 -22.10 10.53
C THR A 111 4.69 -23.11 10.35
N VAL A 112 5.06 -24.39 10.25
CA VAL A 112 4.10 -25.51 10.20
C VAL A 112 4.37 -26.38 11.43
N PRO A 113 3.83 -26.01 12.61
CA PRO A 113 4.13 -26.70 13.86
C PRO A 113 3.53 -28.11 13.92
N TYR A 114 2.51 -28.40 13.10
CA TYR A 114 1.81 -29.68 13.10
C TYR A 114 1.80 -30.28 11.69
N LYS A 115 2.38 -31.47 11.55
CA LYS A 115 2.40 -32.25 10.31
C LYS A 115 1.81 -33.63 10.55
N LEU A 116 0.82 -33.99 9.75
CA LEU A 116 0.30 -35.35 9.63
C LEU A 116 0.98 -36.02 8.44
N ARG A 117 1.77 -37.06 8.71
CA ARG A 117 2.49 -37.81 7.69
C ARG A 117 1.68 -39.02 7.26
N ILE A 118 1.40 -39.11 5.96
CA ILE A 118 0.63 -40.22 5.41
C ILE A 118 1.63 -41.24 4.87
N ALA A 119 1.95 -42.26 5.68
CA ALA A 119 2.66 -43.45 5.24
C ALA A 119 1.94 -44.71 5.76
N LYS A 120 2.69 -45.79 6.07
CA LYS A 120 2.10 -47.05 6.57
C LYS A 120 1.33 -46.85 7.88
N ASN A 121 1.85 -46.00 8.76
CA ASN A 121 1.19 -45.58 9.99
C ASN A 121 1.04 -44.06 9.92
N CYS A 122 -0.19 -43.56 9.99
CA CYS A 122 -0.44 -42.13 10.13
C CYS A 122 0.24 -41.64 11.40
N ASP A 123 1.22 -40.75 11.26
CA ASP A 123 1.98 -40.21 12.38
C ASP A 123 1.79 -38.70 12.47
N PHE A 124 1.56 -38.24 13.69
CA PHE A 124 1.36 -36.84 14.02
C PHE A 124 2.62 -36.32 14.68
N GLU A 125 3.33 -35.45 13.96
CA GLU A 125 4.58 -34.87 14.44
C GLU A 125 4.37 -33.39 14.75
N ALA A 126 4.58 -33.03 16.01
CA ALA A 126 4.69 -31.64 16.44
C ALA A 126 6.16 -31.20 16.31
N ALA A 127 6.55 -30.73 15.13
CA ALA A 127 7.89 -30.25 14.85
C ALA A 127 7.83 -28.84 14.26
N LEU A 128 8.68 -27.94 14.77
CA LEU A 128 8.80 -26.60 14.22
C LEU A 128 9.54 -26.68 12.87
N SER A 129 8.81 -26.44 11.78
CA SER A 129 9.44 -26.15 10.48
C SER A 129 9.44 -24.65 10.23
N LEU A 130 10.56 -24.11 9.76
CA LEU A 130 10.67 -22.73 9.33
C LEU A 130 10.81 -22.70 7.81
N SER A 131 9.85 -22.07 7.13
CA SER A 131 9.83 -22.01 5.67
C SER A 131 9.68 -20.58 5.18
N THR A 132 10.38 -20.26 4.09
CA THR A 132 10.14 -19.06 3.28
C THR A 132 9.18 -19.42 2.14
N ASN A 133 8.35 -18.47 1.71
CA ASN A 133 7.35 -18.75 0.70
C ASN A 133 7.06 -17.59 -0.25
N LEU A 134 6.64 -17.96 -1.46
CA LEU A 134 5.99 -17.08 -2.42
C LEU A 134 4.48 -17.21 -2.24
N ALA A 135 3.81 -16.10 -1.99
CA ALA A 135 2.37 -16.02 -1.77
C ALA A 135 1.71 -15.22 -2.89
N PHE A 136 0.80 -15.88 -3.61
CA PHE A 136 0.00 -15.33 -4.70
C PHE A 136 -1.35 -14.88 -4.13
N GLY A 137 -1.50 -13.56 -3.95
CA GLY A 137 -2.64 -13.00 -3.23
C GLY A 137 -3.92 -12.95 -4.06
N ILE A 138 -5.00 -13.44 -3.47
CA ILE A 138 -6.36 -13.44 -4.03
C ILE A 138 -7.27 -12.69 -3.07
N GLY A 139 -7.96 -11.68 -3.58
CA GLY A 139 -8.83 -10.80 -2.80
C GLY A 139 -10.14 -10.49 -3.50
N THR A 140 -10.95 -9.67 -2.83
CA THR A 140 -12.17 -9.10 -3.42
C THR A 140 -11.83 -7.84 -4.23
N ARG A 141 -12.80 -7.37 -5.02
CA ARG A 141 -12.66 -6.07 -5.71
C ARG A 141 -12.83 -4.88 -4.78
N ASP A 142 -13.30 -5.09 -3.55
CA ASP A 142 -13.61 -4.02 -2.61
C ASP A 142 -12.54 -3.83 -1.53
N SER A 143 -11.53 -4.71 -1.50
CA SER A 143 -10.40 -4.64 -0.56
C SER A 143 -9.10 -4.55 -1.33
N GLN A 144 -8.14 -3.77 -0.85
CA GLN A 144 -6.78 -3.77 -1.37
C GLN A 144 -6.03 -5.05 -0.95
N GLU A 145 -6.37 -5.60 0.22
CA GLU A 145 -5.72 -6.77 0.80
C GLU A 145 -6.27 -8.08 0.21
N SER A 146 -5.45 -9.12 0.16
CA SER A 146 -5.91 -10.48 -0.11
C SER A 146 -6.58 -11.08 1.12
N TRP A 147 -7.59 -11.93 0.92
CA TRP A 147 -8.17 -12.75 2.00
C TRP A 147 -7.67 -14.20 1.94
N LEU A 148 -7.14 -14.60 0.78
CA LEU A 148 -6.61 -15.93 0.50
C LEU A 148 -5.32 -15.79 -0.30
N ASP A 149 -4.28 -16.50 0.10
CA ASP A 149 -3.06 -16.63 -0.70
C ASP A 149 -2.86 -18.10 -1.09
N ALA A 150 -2.55 -18.35 -2.36
CA ALA A 150 -1.91 -19.60 -2.75
C ALA A 150 -0.41 -19.47 -2.46
N SER A 151 0.21 -20.50 -1.89
CA SER A 151 1.58 -20.42 -1.39
C SER A 151 2.43 -21.58 -1.88
N VAL A 152 3.67 -21.30 -2.26
CA VAL A 152 4.71 -22.31 -2.49
C VAL A 152 5.92 -21.93 -1.65
N GLY A 153 6.45 -22.87 -0.88
CA GLY A 153 7.50 -22.62 0.10
C GLY A 153 8.60 -23.67 0.12
N ILE A 154 9.78 -23.19 0.52
CA ILE A 154 10.98 -23.97 0.78
C ILE A 154 11.45 -23.66 2.20
N GLY A 155 11.88 -24.67 2.94
CA GLY A 155 12.23 -24.49 4.34
C GLY A 155 13.12 -25.58 4.88
N VAL A 156 13.35 -25.50 6.18
CA VAL A 156 14.04 -26.53 6.94
C VAL A 156 13.14 -27.01 8.07
N THR A 157 13.16 -28.31 8.32
CA THR A 157 12.41 -28.93 9.41
C THR A 157 13.35 -29.79 10.24
N SER A 158 13.14 -29.73 11.55
CA SER A 158 13.70 -30.69 12.49
C SER A 158 12.87 -31.98 12.41
N ILE A 159 13.52 -33.14 12.35
CA ILE A 159 12.89 -34.46 12.35
C ILE A 159 13.50 -35.30 13.46
N ASN A 160 12.65 -36.00 14.20
CA ASN A 160 13.11 -36.96 15.20
C ASN A 160 13.23 -38.37 14.58
N LEU A 161 14.46 -38.84 14.47
CA LEU A 161 14.78 -40.20 14.05
C LEU A 161 14.82 -41.11 15.27
N THR A 162 14.02 -42.17 15.24
CA THR A 162 13.89 -43.16 16.31
C THR A 162 14.00 -44.57 15.72
N LYS A 163 14.16 -45.58 16.57
CA LYS A 163 14.13 -46.99 16.15
C LYS A 163 12.82 -47.41 15.50
N ASP A 164 11.72 -46.71 15.80
CA ASP A 164 10.39 -47.07 15.31
C ASP A 164 10.12 -46.51 13.91
N ASN A 165 10.83 -45.45 13.51
CA ASN A 165 10.61 -44.75 12.25
C ASN A 165 11.84 -44.72 11.33
N SER A 166 12.96 -45.30 11.75
CA SER A 166 14.23 -45.28 11.03
C SER A 166 15.17 -46.36 11.57
N ASP A 167 16.29 -46.57 10.88
CA ASP A 167 17.38 -47.47 11.30
C ASP A 167 18.32 -46.82 12.33
N ALA A 168 17.89 -45.73 12.98
CA ALA A 168 18.70 -45.06 13.98
C ALA A 168 18.91 -45.96 15.22
N THR A 169 20.16 -46.17 15.62
CA THR A 169 20.51 -46.96 16.82
C THR A 169 20.16 -46.24 18.12
N GLU A 170 20.06 -44.92 18.06
CA GLU A 170 19.71 -44.04 19.18
C GLU A 170 18.83 -42.90 18.66
N ASN A 171 17.95 -42.39 19.54
CA ASN A 171 17.09 -41.26 19.19
C ASN A 171 17.94 -40.03 18.91
N ARG A 172 17.75 -39.43 17.73
CA ARG A 172 18.48 -38.23 17.34
C ARG A 172 17.65 -37.33 16.45
N THR A 173 18.01 -36.06 16.43
CA THR A 173 17.39 -35.07 15.56
C THR A 173 18.19 -34.91 14.27
N ALA A 174 17.50 -34.94 13.14
CA ALA A 174 18.04 -34.65 11.82
C ALA A 174 17.39 -33.39 11.25
N THR A 175 18.07 -32.75 10.29
CA THR A 175 17.50 -31.63 9.52
C THR A 175 17.13 -32.12 8.12
N ALA A 176 15.91 -31.81 7.68
CA ALA A 176 15.49 -32.01 6.30
C ALA A 176 15.18 -30.70 5.60
N LEU A 177 15.42 -30.69 4.29
CA LEU A 177 14.86 -29.70 3.39
C LEU A 177 13.36 -29.99 3.25
N THR A 178 12.52 -28.96 3.37
CA THR A 178 11.08 -29.07 3.20
C THR A 178 10.66 -28.32 1.96
N LEU A 179 9.90 -28.97 1.08
CA LEU A 179 9.14 -28.31 0.02
C LEU A 179 7.66 -28.41 0.34
N SER A 180 6.93 -27.32 0.14
CA SER A 180 5.50 -27.29 0.47
C SER A 180 4.72 -26.37 -0.45
N PHE A 181 3.45 -26.67 -0.64
CA PHE A 181 2.47 -25.83 -1.30
C PHE A 181 1.21 -25.79 -0.44
N GLY A 182 0.45 -24.71 -0.50
CA GLY A 182 -0.72 -24.59 0.37
C GLY A 182 -1.55 -23.36 0.10
N THR A 183 -2.57 -23.19 0.93
CA THR A 183 -3.39 -22.00 0.96
C THR A 183 -3.27 -21.35 2.33
N VAL A 184 -3.29 -20.01 2.36
CA VAL A 184 -3.24 -19.21 3.58
C VAL A 184 -4.44 -18.29 3.64
N PHE A 185 -5.25 -18.44 4.67
CA PHE A 185 -6.39 -17.57 4.97
C PHE A 185 -5.94 -16.43 5.88
N LYS A 186 -6.26 -15.19 5.49
CA LYS A 186 -5.93 -13.98 6.26
C LYS A 186 -7.17 -13.50 7.01
N PHE A 187 -7.26 -13.85 8.29
CA PHE A 187 -8.40 -13.44 9.13
C PHE A 187 -8.20 -12.04 9.71
N ALA A 188 -6.96 -11.68 10.03
CA ALA A 188 -6.58 -10.36 10.50
C ALA A 188 -5.20 -9.99 9.96
N LYS A 189 -4.84 -8.70 10.03
CA LYS A 189 -3.55 -8.18 9.51
C LYS A 189 -2.31 -8.96 9.98
N ASN A 190 -2.37 -9.51 11.19
CA ASN A 190 -1.24 -10.19 11.84
C ASN A 190 -1.52 -11.67 12.18
N ALA A 191 -2.68 -12.21 11.78
CA ALA A 191 -3.07 -13.58 12.11
C ALA A 191 -3.57 -14.31 10.88
N ASN A 192 -2.74 -15.24 10.39
CA ASN A 192 -2.97 -15.98 9.17
C ASN A 192 -2.86 -17.49 9.46
N LEU A 193 -3.81 -18.26 8.94
CA LEU A 193 -3.85 -19.71 9.08
C LEU A 193 -3.66 -20.35 7.72
N GLY A 194 -2.78 -21.34 7.62
CA GLY A 194 -2.54 -22.04 6.37
C GLY A 194 -2.77 -23.54 6.46
N LEU A 195 -3.18 -24.12 5.33
CA LEU A 195 -3.21 -25.56 5.10
C LEU A 195 -2.17 -25.88 4.03
N PHE A 196 -1.26 -26.77 4.35
CA PHE A 196 -0.10 -27.08 3.52
C PHE A 196 -0.02 -28.57 3.22
N LEU A 197 0.46 -28.87 2.04
CA LEU A 197 0.90 -30.18 1.59
C LEU A 197 2.38 -30.06 1.27
N GLY A 198 3.19 -31.04 1.67
CA GLY A 198 4.61 -30.97 1.42
C GLY A 198 5.34 -32.29 1.56
N GLY A 199 6.64 -32.24 1.29
CA GLY A 199 7.55 -33.36 1.45
C GLY A 199 8.84 -32.90 2.13
N ASP A 200 9.40 -33.78 2.95
CA ASP A 200 10.67 -33.55 3.64
C ASP A 200 11.75 -34.46 3.06
N PHE A 201 12.92 -33.88 2.81
CA PHE A 201 14.05 -34.51 2.13
C PHE A 201 15.25 -34.51 3.06
N LEU A 202 15.63 -35.68 3.58
CA LEU A 202 16.84 -35.82 4.38
C LEU A 202 18.09 -35.53 3.54
N ASN A 203 19.08 -34.93 4.19
CA ASN A 203 20.40 -34.71 3.61
C ASN A 203 21.13 -36.05 3.37
N LYS A 204 22.22 -36.03 2.61
CA LYS A 204 22.99 -37.24 2.27
C LYS A 204 23.53 -38.00 3.48
N ASN A 205 23.85 -37.31 4.58
CA ASN A 205 24.40 -37.92 5.79
C ASN A 205 23.31 -38.70 6.56
N ASP A 206 22.08 -38.18 6.56
CA ASP A 206 20.95 -38.74 7.30
C ASP A 206 20.12 -39.74 6.48
N ARG A 207 20.21 -39.72 5.15
CA ARG A 207 19.52 -40.68 4.27
C ARG A 207 19.82 -42.14 4.57
N LYS A 208 21.00 -42.44 5.12
CA LYS A 208 21.40 -43.81 5.50
C LYS A 208 20.52 -44.41 6.60
N MET A 209 19.76 -43.58 7.31
CA MET A 209 18.88 -44.03 8.38
C MET A 209 17.53 -44.58 7.87
N ASN A 210 17.28 -44.61 6.55
CA ASN A 210 16.05 -45.18 5.97
C ASN A 210 14.76 -44.70 6.65
N TRP A 211 14.69 -43.42 7.00
CA TRP A 211 13.53 -42.83 7.65
C TRP A 211 12.27 -43.04 6.79
N ILE A 212 11.24 -43.65 7.39
CA ILE A 212 10.07 -44.15 6.65
C ILE A 212 9.25 -43.06 5.95
N TYR A 213 9.37 -41.81 6.40
CA TYR A 213 8.68 -40.65 5.83
C TYR A 213 9.55 -39.78 4.90
N ASN A 214 10.79 -40.20 4.61
CA ASN A 214 11.64 -39.47 3.68
C ASN A 214 10.99 -39.39 2.29
N GLU A 215 10.89 -38.18 1.75
CA GLU A 215 10.25 -37.89 0.45
C GLU A 215 8.76 -38.26 0.40
N LYS A 216 8.13 -38.48 1.55
CA LYS A 216 6.69 -38.77 1.65
C LYS A 216 5.89 -37.50 1.88
N LEU A 217 4.65 -37.54 1.39
CA LEU A 217 3.72 -36.45 1.53
C LEU A 217 3.25 -36.31 2.99
N TRP A 218 3.19 -35.07 3.45
CA TRP A 218 2.56 -34.68 4.69
C TRP A 218 1.51 -33.59 4.44
N VAL A 219 0.51 -33.55 5.31
CA VAL A 219 -0.48 -32.46 5.39
C VAL A 219 -0.21 -31.71 6.69
N GLY A 220 -0.19 -30.39 6.66
CA GLY A 220 0.14 -29.59 7.84
C GLY A 220 -0.73 -28.37 7.99
N VAL A 221 -0.90 -27.94 9.23
CA VAL A 221 -1.55 -26.68 9.58
C VAL A 221 -0.44 -25.70 9.96
N GLY A 222 -0.34 -24.61 9.21
CA GLY A 222 0.65 -23.57 9.43
C GLY A 222 0.05 -22.32 10.02
N ILE A 223 0.86 -21.59 10.78
CA ILE A 223 0.51 -20.27 11.29
C ILE A 223 1.54 -19.30 10.72
N ASN A 224 1.06 -18.27 10.05
CA ASN A 224 1.91 -17.19 9.57
C ASN A 224 1.70 -15.99 10.50
N VAL A 225 2.72 -15.69 11.28
CA VAL A 225 2.81 -14.43 12.01
C VAL A 225 3.52 -13.47 11.07
N ALA A 226 2.76 -12.56 10.46
CA ALA A 226 3.35 -11.51 9.67
C ALA A 226 4.24 -10.68 10.61
N PHE A 227 5.56 -10.72 10.42
CA PHE A 227 6.47 -9.72 10.97
C PHE A 227 6.32 -8.45 10.13
N SER A 228 5.12 -7.88 10.12
CA SER A 228 4.82 -6.62 9.46
C SER A 228 5.57 -5.52 10.20
N ASN A 229 6.68 -5.09 9.60
CA ASN A 229 7.42 -3.86 9.87
C ASN A 229 7.38 -3.42 11.34
N ALA A 230 8.26 -4.01 12.15
CA ALA A 230 8.80 -3.25 13.28
C ALA A 230 9.56 -2.07 12.67
N SER A 231 8.82 -1.02 12.30
CA SER A 231 9.37 0.31 12.14
C SER A 231 9.98 0.63 13.49
N THR A 232 11.27 0.38 13.63
CA THR A 232 12.06 1.08 14.62
C THR A 232 11.94 2.53 14.20
N LYS A 233 10.94 3.24 14.76
CA LYS A 233 11.06 4.67 14.98
C LYS A 233 12.22 4.82 15.95
N LYS A 234 13.44 4.66 15.43
CA LYS A 234 14.60 5.31 16.01
C LYS A 234 14.38 6.77 15.62
N GLU A 235 13.61 7.45 16.45
CA GLU A 235 13.63 8.90 16.51
C GLU A 235 15.11 9.26 16.71
N ALA A 236 15.75 9.73 15.64
CA ALA A 236 17.06 10.31 15.74
C ALA A 236 16.88 11.62 16.51
N ASP A 237 17.17 11.56 17.81
CA ASP A 237 17.14 12.66 18.78
C ASP A 237 18.28 13.69 18.52
N ASN A 238 18.55 13.99 17.25
CA ASN A 238 19.62 14.89 16.79
C ASN A 238 19.08 16.19 16.19
N SER A 239 17.76 16.43 16.19
CA SER A 239 17.17 17.67 15.66
C SER A 239 17.06 18.80 16.68
N LYS A 240 17.17 18.52 17.99
CA LYS A 240 17.18 19.57 19.03
C LYS A 240 18.53 20.29 19.15
N SER A 241 19.67 19.60 18.98
CA SER A 241 20.98 20.22 19.16
C SER A 241 21.40 21.19 18.03
N ASN A 242 20.80 21.09 16.84
CA ASN A 242 21.12 21.99 15.72
C ASN A 242 20.25 23.26 15.68
N ILE A 243 19.01 23.21 16.18
CA ILE A 243 18.12 24.38 16.20
C ILE A 243 18.54 25.37 17.30
N ASP A 244 19.00 24.89 18.45
CA ASP A 244 19.51 25.76 19.52
C ASP A 244 20.76 26.53 19.07
N ASN A 245 21.64 25.87 18.31
CA ASN A 245 22.84 26.51 17.73
C ASN A 245 22.52 27.53 16.63
N ILE A 246 21.51 27.29 15.79
CA ILE A 246 21.11 28.25 14.74
C ILE A 246 20.41 29.47 15.36
N THR A 247 19.63 29.28 16.43
CA THR A 247 18.90 30.37 17.11
C THR A 247 19.87 31.29 17.88
N GLU A 248 20.93 30.74 18.47
CA GLU A 248 21.98 31.54 19.13
C GLU A 248 22.80 32.38 18.12
N VAL A 249 23.12 31.82 16.95
CA VAL A 249 23.87 32.53 15.90
C VAL A 249 23.03 33.63 15.24
N ALA A 250 21.73 33.40 15.06
CA ALA A 250 20.79 34.41 14.55
C ALA A 250 20.58 35.57 15.55
N GLY A 251 20.48 35.26 16.85
CA GLY A 251 20.35 36.27 17.92
C GLY A 251 21.59 37.17 18.05
N LYS A 252 22.80 36.59 17.93
CA LYS A 252 24.06 37.37 17.99
C LYS A 252 24.24 38.29 16.78
N LYS A 253 23.80 37.90 15.57
CA LYS A 253 23.86 38.80 14.40
C LYS A 253 22.89 39.98 14.49
N ALA A 254 21.67 39.78 15.00
CA ALA A 254 20.70 40.87 15.17
C ALA A 254 21.17 41.96 16.16
N ALA A 255 21.86 41.57 17.24
CA ALA A 255 22.42 42.52 18.21
C ALA A 255 23.55 43.39 17.65
N ILE A 256 24.32 42.88 16.67
CA ILE A 256 25.41 43.64 16.02
C ILE A 256 24.86 44.71 15.08
N TYR A 257 23.72 44.46 14.43
CA TYR A 257 23.07 45.44 13.55
C TYR A 257 22.33 46.54 14.32
N ALA A 258 21.70 46.22 15.46
CA ALA A 258 21.01 47.22 16.28
C ALA A 258 21.95 48.22 16.97
N LYS A 259 23.23 47.86 17.19
CA LYS A 259 24.22 48.74 17.83
C LYS A 259 24.87 49.74 16.87
N LYS A 260 24.68 49.58 15.55
CA LYS A 260 25.31 50.43 14.52
C LYS A 260 24.47 51.65 14.10
N THR A 261 23.20 51.73 14.51
CA THR A 261 22.27 52.78 14.08
C THR A 261 21.95 53.85 15.13
N SER A 262 22.51 53.80 16.35
CA SER A 262 22.16 54.75 17.43
C SER A 262 23.20 55.83 17.75
N THR A 263 24.19 56.08 16.88
CA THR A 263 25.17 57.16 17.10
C THR A 263 25.23 58.14 15.94
N GLY A 264 24.65 59.33 16.17
CA GLY A 264 25.12 60.59 15.57
C GLY A 264 24.09 61.39 14.77
N GLY A 265 23.72 62.59 15.26
CA GLY A 265 23.29 63.70 14.40
C GLY A 265 22.11 64.54 14.90
N THR A 266 22.37 65.50 15.78
CA THR A 266 21.52 66.62 16.24
C THR A 266 21.09 67.56 15.07
N PRO A 267 19.98 68.35 15.18
CA PRO A 267 19.34 69.01 14.04
C PRO A 267 19.69 70.50 13.89
N ALA A 268 19.60 71.00 12.65
CA ALA A 268 19.43 72.41 12.27
C ALA A 268 18.47 72.39 11.06
N GLY A 269 17.29 73.03 11.06
CA GLY A 269 17.05 74.46 11.16
C GLY A 269 16.68 74.98 9.75
N GLY A 270 15.46 75.48 9.53
CA GLY A 270 15.11 76.15 8.26
C GLY A 270 13.64 76.13 7.82
N THR A 271 12.89 77.10 8.35
CA THR A 271 11.74 77.93 7.87
C THR A 271 11.10 77.71 6.46
N PRO A 272 9.80 78.08 6.26
CA PRO A 272 8.92 77.55 5.20
C PRO A 272 8.56 78.55 4.07
N ALA A 273 8.03 78.02 2.97
CA ALA A 273 7.15 78.69 1.99
C ALA A 273 6.32 77.56 1.32
N GLY A 274 5.01 77.59 1.17
CA GLY A 274 4.12 78.68 0.76
C GLY A 274 3.42 78.20 -0.52
N GLY A 275 2.10 78.30 -0.62
CA GLY A 275 1.38 78.12 -1.88
C GLY A 275 0.16 77.21 -1.83
N THR A 276 -0.99 77.83 -1.60
CA THR A 276 -2.36 77.29 -1.63
C THR A 276 -2.91 77.27 -3.09
N PRO A 277 -4.23 77.09 -3.37
CA PRO A 277 -4.78 75.96 -4.14
C PRO A 277 -5.52 76.41 -5.43
N ALA A 278 -6.09 75.48 -6.20
CA ALA A 278 -7.35 75.66 -6.96
C ALA A 278 -7.68 74.35 -7.69
N GLY A 279 -8.81 73.70 -7.41
CA GLY A 279 -10.02 73.82 -8.24
C GLY A 279 -10.25 72.46 -8.92
N GLY A 280 -11.44 71.89 -9.06
CA GLY A 280 -12.81 72.34 -8.92
C GLY A 280 -13.65 71.56 -9.93
N THR A 281 -14.37 70.54 -9.44
CA THR A 281 -15.79 70.21 -9.79
C THR A 281 -16.11 69.82 -11.27
N PRO A 282 -17.35 69.42 -11.65
CA PRO A 282 -17.82 68.01 -11.67
C PRO A 282 -18.57 67.57 -12.95
N ALA A 283 -19.15 66.36 -12.86
CA ALA A 283 -20.46 65.94 -13.37
C ALA A 283 -20.64 65.60 -14.86
N GLY A 284 -21.40 64.52 -15.07
CA GLY A 284 -21.97 64.15 -16.36
C GLY A 284 -22.56 62.74 -16.30
N GLY A 285 -23.82 62.64 -15.87
CA GLY A 285 -24.67 61.49 -16.18
C GLY A 285 -25.75 61.92 -17.17
N THR A 286 -26.21 60.99 -18.00
CA THR A 286 -27.58 60.96 -18.54
C THR A 286 -27.85 59.61 -19.21
N ILE A 287 -28.95 58.99 -18.76
CA ILE A 287 -30.03 58.24 -19.46
C ILE A 287 -29.65 57.21 -20.51
#